data_AF-A0A5B0THS8-F1
#
_entry.id   AF-A0A5B0THS8-F1
#
_cell.length_a   1.000
_cell.length_b   1.000
_cell.length_c   1.000
_cell.angle_alpha   90.00
_cell.angle_beta   90.00
_cell.angle_gamma   90.00
#
_symmetry.space_group_name_H-M   'P 1'
#
loop_
_entity.id
_entity.type
_entity.pdbx_description
1 polymer ?
#
loop_
_entity_poly.entity_id
_entity_poly.type
_entity_poly.pdbx_seq_one_letter_code
_entity_poly.pdbx_strand_id
1 'polypeptide(L)'
;MSSPILEALPALHVTVIGVIAAFFSAFAIYAYQKVNDAKEKLDEALHHSMSVSIPNSMMFNGNNVFLNQDGTLNWDNRGKEALRRAVMLYSYLDYEEKYGVPPSPYQREPNPEEVIAACNDLFSLFTTIFTTYPFWNNNVVHIVGQTDNVTQLCSKKFDTNRIQEMQRIVGYLNWTWSTSNRSLMTLASRGIEFTRQKQLKEQTEMFEEQVLNMQQQMPKSEQERIWKQFHLPHVDRVSDFQEVFASYFEKAHVVEREVIPLLSSSISSFNTYNETFRVKETTLKVITLIMFNMVFGVLLPLVTLNLLVGVNVDWSNLWFSAFEYFVLFSTIFPYLWACNFLFKKVKKLNFA
;
A
#
# COMPACT_ATOMS: atom_id res chain seq x y z
N MET A 1 4.11 -68.93 17.25
CA MET A 1 3.08 -68.32 16.37
C MET A 1 3.40 -66.85 16.29
N SER A 2 3.56 -66.30 15.09
CA SER A 2 3.88 -64.89 14.88
C SER A 2 2.71 -63.99 15.26
N SER A 3 3.00 -62.73 15.63
CA SER A 3 1.97 -61.72 15.91
C SER A 3 1.28 -61.27 14.63
N PRO A 4 -0.01 -61.61 14.40
CA PRO A 4 -0.70 -61.22 13.18
C PRO A 4 -0.96 -59.70 13.11
N ILE A 5 -0.99 -59.01 14.25
CA ILE A 5 -1.24 -57.56 14.34
C ILE A 5 0.01 -56.78 13.93
N LEU A 6 1.17 -57.11 14.51
CA LEU A 6 2.44 -56.42 14.20
C LEU A 6 2.91 -56.69 12.76
N GLU A 7 2.56 -57.84 12.19
CA GLU A 7 2.88 -58.17 10.79
C GLU A 7 2.02 -57.39 9.78
N ALA A 8 0.74 -57.14 10.10
CA ALA A 8 -0.20 -56.46 9.21
C ALA A 8 -0.12 -54.91 9.27
N LEU A 9 0.25 -54.37 10.44
CA LEU A 9 0.32 -52.93 10.71
C LEU A 9 1.16 -52.17 9.66
N PRO A 10 2.42 -52.56 9.34
CA PRO A 10 3.25 -51.86 8.38
C PRO A 10 2.59 -51.68 7.00
N ALA A 11 1.99 -52.74 6.45
CA ALA A 11 1.38 -52.71 5.12
C ALA A 11 0.14 -51.78 5.08
N LEU A 12 -0.67 -51.81 6.13
CA LEU A 12 -1.83 -50.92 6.27
C LEU A 12 -1.40 -49.46 6.38
N HIS A 13 -0.44 -49.15 7.26
CA HIS A 13 0.04 -47.78 7.44
C HIS A 13 0.73 -47.22 6.21
N VAL A 14 1.57 -47.99 5.52
CA VAL A 14 2.22 -47.55 4.27
C VAL A 14 1.18 -47.21 3.20
N THR A 15 0.13 -48.02 3.06
CA THR A 15 -0.95 -47.77 2.10
C THR A 15 -1.70 -46.48 2.43
N VAL A 16 -2.08 -46.29 3.69
CA VAL A 16 -2.81 -45.09 4.14
C VAL A 16 -1.93 -43.84 4.03
N ILE A 17 -0.65 -43.93 4.42
CA ILE A 17 0.32 -42.84 4.25
C ILE A 17 0.46 -42.50 2.77
N GLY A 18 0.54 -43.48 1.87
CA GLY A 18 0.63 -43.26 0.43
C GLY A 18 -0.57 -42.48 -0.12
N VAL A 19 -1.79 -42.86 0.27
CA VAL A 19 -3.02 -42.16 -0.14
C VAL A 19 -3.06 -40.73 0.41
N ILE A 20 -2.76 -40.54 1.70
CA ILE A 20 -2.74 -39.22 2.34
C ILE A 20 -1.67 -38.33 1.70
N ALA A 21 -0.47 -38.87 1.46
CA ALA A 21 0.64 -38.14 0.83
C ALA A 21 0.30 -37.73 -0.60
N ALA A 22 -0.34 -38.59 -1.39
CA ALA A 22 -0.77 -38.27 -2.75
C ALA A 22 -1.82 -37.16 -2.77
N PHE A 23 -2.89 -37.30 -1.97
CA PHE A 23 -3.95 -36.29 -1.87
C PHE A 23 -3.40 -34.95 -1.36
N PHE A 24 -2.58 -34.99 -0.31
CA PHE A 24 -2.01 -33.80 0.28
C PHE A 24 -1.01 -33.11 -0.64
N SER A 25 -0.19 -33.87 -1.39
CA SER A 25 0.70 -33.30 -2.40
C SER A 25 -0.09 -32.55 -3.47
N ALA A 26 -1.17 -33.15 -3.99
CA ALA A 26 -2.04 -32.50 -4.97
C ALA A 26 -2.68 -31.22 -4.41
N PHE A 27 -3.20 -31.27 -3.17
CA PHE A 27 -3.77 -30.11 -2.49
C PHE A 27 -2.72 -29.02 -2.24
N ALA A 28 -1.53 -29.38 -1.76
CA ALA A 28 -0.46 -28.45 -1.45
C ALA A 28 0.01 -27.73 -2.72
N ILE A 29 0.18 -28.46 -3.84
CA ILE A 29 0.52 -27.86 -5.14
C ILE A 29 -0.58 -26.88 -5.57
N TYR A 30 -1.85 -27.30 -5.55
CA TYR A 30 -2.97 -26.44 -5.94
C TYR A 30 -3.06 -25.17 -5.06
N ALA A 31 -2.99 -25.32 -3.74
CA ALA A 31 -3.10 -24.23 -2.80
C ALA A 31 -1.89 -23.28 -2.91
N TYR A 32 -0.68 -23.83 -3.08
CA TYR A 32 0.53 -23.04 -3.31
C TYR A 32 0.43 -22.23 -4.61
N GLN A 33 -0.01 -22.85 -5.70
CA GLN A 33 -0.27 -22.16 -6.98
C GLN A 33 -1.27 -21.02 -6.78
N LYS A 34 -2.43 -21.27 -6.15
CA LYS A 34 -3.45 -20.22 -5.93
C LYS A 34 -2.97 -19.06 -5.07
N VAL A 35 -2.20 -19.33 -4.01
CA VAL A 35 -1.62 -18.27 -3.17
C VAL A 35 -0.58 -17.47 -3.94
N ASN A 36 0.27 -18.13 -4.75
CA ASN A 36 1.26 -17.46 -5.57
C ASN A 36 0.62 -16.62 -6.69
N ASP A 37 -0.35 -17.17 -7.43
CA ASP A 37 -1.09 -16.43 -8.46
C ASP A 37 -1.72 -15.15 -7.88
N ALA A 38 -2.29 -15.23 -6.67
CA ALA A 38 -2.89 -14.09 -6.01
C ALA A 38 -1.84 -13.07 -5.54
N LYS A 39 -0.67 -13.56 -5.13
CA LYS A 39 0.47 -12.71 -4.77
C LYS A 39 1.03 -11.98 -6.00
N GLU A 40 1.22 -12.68 -7.11
CA GLU A 40 1.69 -12.07 -8.36
C GLU A 40 0.73 -10.98 -8.83
N LYS A 41 -0.59 -11.25 -8.81
CA LYS A 41 -1.60 -10.23 -9.11
C LYS A 41 -1.57 -9.03 -8.16
N LEU A 42 -1.28 -9.26 -6.88
CA LEU A 42 -1.10 -8.18 -5.92
C LEU A 42 0.16 -7.37 -6.26
N ASP A 43 1.28 -8.03 -6.53
CA ASP A 43 2.55 -7.37 -6.89
C ASP A 43 2.41 -6.56 -8.19
N GLU A 44 1.71 -7.09 -9.20
CA GLU A 44 1.35 -6.38 -10.44
C GLU A 44 0.47 -5.16 -10.17
N ALA A 45 -0.57 -5.32 -9.33
CA ALA A 45 -1.45 -4.22 -8.95
C ALA A 45 -0.70 -3.12 -8.18
N LEU A 46 0.23 -3.49 -7.29
CA LEU A 46 1.09 -2.54 -6.59
C LEU A 46 1.99 -1.79 -7.57
N HIS A 47 2.64 -2.49 -8.51
CA HIS A 47 3.47 -1.87 -9.54
C HIS A 47 2.67 -0.90 -10.43
N HIS A 48 1.50 -1.32 -10.90
CA HIS A 48 0.62 -0.49 -11.69
C HIS A 48 0.19 0.75 -10.89
N SER A 49 -0.26 0.57 -9.65
CA SER A 49 -0.68 1.68 -8.79
C SER A 49 0.44 2.70 -8.53
N MET A 50 1.68 2.23 -8.40
CA MET A 50 2.85 3.10 -8.24
C MET A 50 3.02 3.97 -9.47
N SER A 51 3.06 3.37 -10.67
CA SER A 51 3.21 4.10 -11.94
C SER A 51 2.10 5.12 -12.18
N VAL A 52 0.85 4.74 -11.87
CA VAL A 52 -0.32 5.59 -12.07
C VAL A 52 -0.43 6.69 -11.03
N SER A 53 0.22 6.58 -9.87
CA SER A 53 0.14 7.59 -8.79
C SER A 53 1.26 8.63 -8.80
N ILE A 54 2.29 8.48 -9.64
CA ILE A 54 3.41 9.44 -9.72
C ILE A 54 2.94 10.81 -10.24
N PRO A 55 3.13 11.91 -9.49
CA PRO A 55 2.81 13.26 -9.97
C PRO A 55 3.59 13.67 -11.22
N ASN A 56 2.95 14.42 -12.12
CA ASN A 56 3.60 14.99 -13.31
C ASN A 56 4.57 16.13 -12.97
N SER A 57 4.24 16.88 -11.91
CA SER A 57 5.00 18.04 -11.44
C SER A 57 5.24 17.89 -9.94
N MET A 58 6.48 18.11 -9.50
CA MET A 58 6.85 17.99 -8.08
C MET A 58 7.53 19.27 -7.61
N MET A 59 7.23 19.67 -6.37
CA MET A 59 7.93 20.75 -5.71
C MET A 59 9.11 20.22 -4.89
N PHE A 60 10.33 20.64 -5.25
CA PHE A 60 11.54 20.29 -4.51
C PHE A 60 11.85 21.38 -3.49
N ASN A 61 11.27 21.26 -2.29
CA ASN A 61 11.59 22.15 -1.16
C ASN A 61 12.11 21.32 0.01
N GLY A 62 13.21 21.76 0.63
CA GLY A 62 13.89 21.03 1.69
C GLY A 62 13.11 20.99 3.00
N ASN A 63 12.25 21.97 3.28
CA ASN A 63 11.42 22.01 4.48
C ASN A 63 9.98 21.64 4.15
N ASN A 64 9.44 20.59 4.78
CA ASN A 64 8.10 20.09 4.55
C ASN A 64 7.25 20.16 5.82
N VAL A 65 6.39 21.17 5.90
CA VAL A 65 5.50 21.40 7.05
C VAL A 65 4.32 20.41 7.12
N PHE A 66 4.12 19.61 6.08
CA PHE A 66 3.03 18.63 5.99
C PHE A 66 3.43 17.25 6.50
N LEU A 67 4.68 17.07 6.94
CA LEU A 67 5.15 15.83 7.56
C LEU A 67 5.38 15.99 9.06
N ASN A 68 4.97 14.97 9.80
CA ASN A 68 5.35 14.79 11.19
C ASN A 68 6.81 14.31 11.30
N GLN A 69 7.39 14.39 12.51
CA GLN A 69 8.77 13.94 12.74
C GLN A 69 9.00 12.47 12.42
N ASP A 70 7.96 11.63 12.56
CA ASP A 70 7.97 10.21 12.24
C ASP A 70 7.81 9.91 10.74
N GLY A 71 7.73 10.94 9.88
CA GLY A 71 7.57 10.80 8.43
C GLY A 71 6.12 10.56 7.98
N THR A 72 5.14 10.58 8.89
CA THR A 72 3.72 10.46 8.53
C THR A 72 3.17 11.78 8.00
N LEU A 73 2.21 11.71 7.08
CA LEU A 73 1.48 12.88 6.58
C LEU A 73 0.63 13.50 7.70
N ASN A 74 0.86 14.77 7.99
CA ASN A 74 0.03 15.59 8.89
C ASN A 74 -1.24 16.04 8.17
N TRP A 75 -2.05 15.06 7.76
CA TRP A 75 -3.23 15.27 6.93
C TRP A 75 -4.33 16.02 7.68
N ASP A 76 -4.67 15.56 8.89
CA ASP A 76 -5.84 16.04 9.61
C ASP A 76 -5.71 17.48 10.12
N ASN A 77 -4.48 17.94 10.40
CA ASN A 77 -4.26 19.34 10.80
C ASN A 77 -3.75 20.16 9.62
N ARG A 78 -2.49 19.97 9.21
CA ARG A 78 -1.83 20.85 8.23
C ARG A 78 -2.40 20.67 6.82
N GLY A 79 -2.65 19.44 6.39
CA GLY A 79 -3.16 19.14 5.05
C GLY A 79 -4.55 19.71 4.80
N LYS A 80 -5.52 19.35 5.64
CA LYS A 80 -6.90 19.88 5.54
C LYS A 80 -6.95 21.40 5.73
N GLU A 81 -6.14 21.96 6.63
CA GLU A 81 -6.12 23.41 6.82
C GLU A 81 -5.59 24.16 5.59
N ALA A 82 -4.53 23.66 4.94
CA ALA A 82 -4.03 24.28 3.71
C ALA A 82 -5.06 24.24 2.58
N LEU A 83 -5.76 23.11 2.39
CA LEU A 83 -6.88 23.01 1.44
C LEU A 83 -8.03 23.96 1.79
N ARG A 84 -8.44 23.98 3.06
CA ARG A 84 -9.52 24.87 3.54
C ARG A 84 -9.17 26.33 3.30
N ARG A 85 -7.96 26.74 3.66
CA ARG A 85 -7.47 28.12 3.44
C ARG A 85 -7.51 28.49 1.96
N ALA A 86 -6.98 27.62 1.11
CA ALA A 86 -6.96 27.85 -0.34
C ALA A 86 -8.37 28.00 -0.92
N VAL A 87 -9.31 27.14 -0.54
CA VAL A 87 -10.71 27.23 -0.96
C VAL A 87 -11.39 28.51 -0.47
N MET A 88 -11.12 28.93 0.77
CA MET A 88 -11.80 30.07 1.38
C MET A 88 -11.51 31.41 0.69
N LEU A 89 -10.31 31.60 0.14
CA LEU A 89 -9.88 32.88 -0.45
C LEU A 89 -10.80 33.38 -1.55
N TYR A 90 -11.35 32.48 -2.36
CA TYR A 90 -12.25 32.80 -3.46
C TYR A 90 -13.61 32.09 -3.38
N SER A 91 -13.95 31.51 -2.22
CA SER A 91 -15.15 30.69 -1.98
C SER A 91 -16.47 31.31 -2.45
N TYR A 92 -16.58 32.64 -2.47
CA TYR A 92 -17.74 33.36 -2.97
C TYR A 92 -18.09 33.00 -4.43
N LEU A 93 -17.10 32.61 -5.25
CA LEU A 93 -17.32 32.19 -6.63
C LEU A 93 -18.09 30.88 -6.73
N ASP A 94 -17.80 29.92 -5.85
CA ASP A 94 -18.54 28.66 -5.82
C ASP A 94 -19.97 28.88 -5.28
N TYR A 95 -20.14 29.79 -4.30
CA TYR A 95 -21.46 30.17 -3.78
C TYR A 95 -22.31 30.88 -4.85
N GLU A 96 -21.72 31.79 -5.60
CA GLU A 96 -22.39 32.49 -6.70
C GLU A 96 -22.84 31.51 -7.78
N GLU A 97 -21.97 30.56 -8.16
CA GLU A 97 -22.32 29.54 -9.15
C GLU A 97 -23.43 28.60 -8.67
N LYS A 98 -23.34 28.15 -7.41
CA LYS A 98 -24.27 27.14 -6.88
C LYS A 98 -25.62 27.73 -6.48
N TYR A 99 -25.66 28.96 -5.99
CA TYR A 99 -26.85 29.56 -5.39
C TYR A 99 -27.29 30.87 -6.06
N GLY A 100 -26.54 31.40 -7.03
CA GLY A 100 -26.86 32.68 -7.69
C GLY A 100 -26.71 33.89 -6.77
N VAL A 101 -25.99 33.76 -5.66
CA VAL A 101 -25.81 34.84 -4.69
C VAL A 101 -24.58 35.66 -5.08
N PRO A 102 -24.74 36.94 -5.46
CA PRO A 102 -23.61 37.76 -5.86
C PRO A 102 -22.66 38.02 -4.67
N PRO A 103 -21.37 38.28 -4.93
CA PRO A 103 -20.41 38.61 -3.89
C PRO A 103 -20.88 39.83 -3.08
N SER A 104 -20.52 39.81 -1.79
CA SER A 104 -20.78 40.97 -0.93
C SER A 104 -20.06 42.20 -1.50
N PRO A 105 -20.70 43.38 -1.54
CA PRO A 105 -20.03 44.61 -1.96
C PRO A 105 -18.86 45.01 -1.05
N TYR A 106 -18.74 44.40 0.13
CA TYR A 106 -17.63 44.58 1.07
C TYR A 106 -16.54 43.52 0.94
N GLN A 107 -16.66 42.60 -0.02
CA GLN A 107 -15.67 41.55 -0.26
C GLN A 107 -14.41 42.17 -0.83
N ARG A 108 -13.32 42.15 -0.05
CA ARG A 108 -12.01 42.62 -0.50
C ARG A 108 -11.28 41.52 -1.24
N GLU A 109 -10.53 41.91 -2.27
CA GLU A 109 -9.60 41.01 -2.94
C GLU A 109 -8.56 40.52 -1.91
N PRO A 110 -8.25 39.21 -1.87
CA PRO A 110 -7.24 38.68 -0.97
C PRO A 110 -5.87 39.32 -1.20
N ASN A 111 -5.05 39.37 -0.14
CA ASN A 111 -3.69 39.89 -0.22
C ASN A 111 -2.85 39.05 -1.22
N PRO A 112 -2.14 39.65 -2.20
CA PRO A 112 -1.29 38.93 -3.13
C PRO A 112 -0.29 37.96 -2.49
N GLU A 113 0.33 38.35 -1.36
CA GLU A 113 1.29 37.48 -0.66
C GLU A 113 0.63 36.22 -0.08
N GLU A 114 -0.61 36.37 0.40
CA GLU A 114 -1.39 35.25 0.93
C GLU A 114 -1.81 34.29 -0.19
N VAL A 115 -2.19 34.81 -1.35
CA VAL A 115 -2.55 34.00 -2.52
C VAL A 115 -1.35 33.19 -3.02
N ILE A 116 -0.18 33.83 -3.15
CA ILE A 116 1.07 33.16 -3.53
C ILE A 116 1.44 32.08 -2.50
N ALA A 117 1.35 32.40 -1.21
CA ALA A 117 1.64 31.44 -0.14
C ALA A 117 0.69 30.23 -0.19
N ALA A 118 -0.62 30.45 -0.35
CA ALA A 118 -1.60 29.38 -0.47
C ALA A 118 -1.34 28.49 -1.70
N CYS A 119 -0.91 29.06 -2.83
CA CYS A 119 -0.57 28.28 -4.03
C CYS A 119 0.65 27.37 -3.80
N ASN A 120 1.71 27.93 -3.22
CA ASN A 120 2.92 27.17 -2.90
C ASN A 120 2.66 26.09 -1.84
N ASP A 121 1.87 26.41 -0.81
CA ASP A 121 1.47 25.46 0.22
C ASP A 121 0.67 24.31 -0.37
N LEU A 122 -0.29 24.58 -1.27
CA LEU A 122 -1.04 23.54 -1.97
C LEU A 122 -0.14 22.67 -2.85
N PHE A 123 0.76 23.27 -3.64
CA PHE A 123 1.65 22.49 -4.50
C PHE A 123 2.58 21.59 -3.67
N SER A 124 3.13 22.12 -2.59
CA SER A 124 3.93 21.36 -1.62
C SER A 124 3.11 20.25 -0.97
N LEU A 125 1.88 20.53 -0.53
CA LEU A 125 0.96 19.54 0.04
C LEU A 125 0.68 18.41 -0.95
N PHE A 126 0.29 18.74 -2.19
CA PHE A 126 -0.02 17.73 -3.20
C PHE A 126 1.19 16.87 -3.53
N THR A 127 2.37 17.49 -3.70
CA THR A 127 3.62 16.75 -3.86
C THR A 127 3.79 15.76 -2.69
N THR A 128 3.64 16.24 -1.46
CA THR A 128 3.80 15.44 -0.25
C THR A 128 2.82 14.28 -0.18
N ILE A 129 1.53 14.51 -0.46
CA ILE A 129 0.49 13.47 -0.42
C ILE A 129 0.87 12.29 -1.31
N PHE A 130 1.22 12.56 -2.57
CA PHE A 130 1.45 11.50 -3.55
C PHE A 130 2.86 10.89 -3.47
N THR A 131 3.77 11.48 -2.70
CA THR A 131 5.14 10.95 -2.50
C THR A 131 5.39 10.36 -1.10
N THR A 132 4.37 10.26 -0.24
CA THR A 132 4.51 9.79 1.15
C THR A 132 3.41 8.80 1.53
N TYR A 133 3.52 8.16 2.69
CA TYR A 133 2.49 7.24 3.17
C TYR A 133 1.13 7.95 3.28
N PRO A 134 0.01 7.38 2.78
CA PRO A 134 -0.17 5.98 2.38
C PRO A 134 0.15 5.66 0.91
N PHE A 135 0.60 6.63 0.12
CA PHE A 135 0.98 6.47 -1.28
C PHE A 135 2.43 6.00 -1.39
N TRP A 136 3.08 6.27 -2.53
CA TRP A 136 4.37 5.69 -2.88
C TRP A 136 5.50 6.69 -2.63
N ASN A 137 6.57 6.23 -2.01
CA ASN A 137 7.82 6.97 -2.06
C ASN A 137 8.57 6.59 -3.35
N ASN A 138 8.65 7.51 -4.29
CA ASN A 138 9.37 7.31 -5.55
C ASN A 138 10.87 7.64 -5.44
N ASN A 139 11.36 7.99 -4.24
CA ASN A 139 12.73 8.48 -3.98
C ASN A 139 13.13 9.71 -4.80
N VAL A 140 12.16 10.38 -5.43
CA VAL A 140 12.41 11.58 -6.25
C VAL A 140 12.52 12.83 -5.37
N VAL A 141 11.76 12.88 -4.27
CA VAL A 141 11.71 14.05 -3.38
C VAL A 141 12.49 13.77 -2.11
N HIS A 142 13.60 14.49 -1.93
CA HIS A 142 14.37 14.49 -0.69
C HIS A 142 13.80 15.53 0.29
N ILE A 143 13.40 15.06 1.46
CA ILE A 143 12.87 15.88 2.55
C ILE A 143 13.90 15.92 3.67
N VAL A 144 14.42 17.12 3.96
CA VAL A 144 15.55 17.30 4.88
C VAL A 144 15.16 16.78 6.27
N GLY A 145 15.95 15.84 6.79
CA GLY A 145 15.76 15.26 8.13
C GLY A 145 14.58 14.28 8.27
N GLN A 146 13.80 14.02 7.21
CA GLN A 146 12.61 13.14 7.27
C GLN A 146 12.60 12.04 6.20
N THR A 147 13.50 12.08 5.21
CA THR A 147 13.53 11.14 4.07
C THR A 147 13.61 9.67 4.51
N ASP A 148 14.44 9.35 5.50
CA ASP A 148 14.62 7.98 5.97
C ASP A 148 13.33 7.43 6.60
N ASN A 149 12.66 8.24 7.41
CA ASN A 149 11.40 7.88 8.05
C ASN A 149 10.28 7.65 7.02
N VAL A 150 10.16 8.53 6.02
CA VAL A 150 9.21 8.37 4.91
C VAL A 150 9.48 7.07 4.14
N THR A 151 10.75 6.80 3.83
CA THR A 151 11.17 5.59 3.11
C THR A 151 10.81 4.33 3.90
N GLN A 152 11.11 4.32 5.19
CA GLN A 152 10.79 3.21 6.09
C GLN A 152 9.27 2.97 6.20
N LEU A 153 8.46 4.03 6.26
CA LEU A 153 7.01 3.91 6.31
C LEU A 153 6.45 3.35 4.99
N CYS A 154 6.92 3.86 3.85
CA CYS A 154 6.46 3.43 2.54
C CYS A 154 6.88 2.00 2.21
N SER A 155 8.00 1.52 2.76
CA SER A 155 8.48 0.14 2.61
C SER A 155 7.75 -0.89 3.49
N LYS A 156 6.86 -0.45 4.39
CA LYS A 156 6.02 -1.39 5.17
C LYS A 156 5.13 -2.19 4.23
N LYS A 157 4.85 -3.45 4.61
CA LYS A 157 3.95 -4.34 3.87
C LYS A 157 2.62 -3.64 3.61
N PHE A 158 2.19 -3.66 2.35
CA PHE A 158 0.92 -3.08 1.94
C PHE A 158 -0.25 -3.87 2.58
N ASP A 159 -1.15 -3.15 3.26
CA ASP A 159 -2.27 -3.73 4.02
C ASP A 159 -3.59 -2.99 3.74
N THR A 160 -4.69 -3.52 4.29
CA THR A 160 -6.03 -2.95 4.10
C THR A 160 -6.15 -1.56 4.74
N ASN A 161 -5.43 -1.28 5.83
CA ASN A 161 -5.44 0.03 6.49
C ASN A 161 -4.85 1.10 5.58
N ARG A 162 -3.78 0.77 4.84
CA ARG A 162 -3.19 1.68 3.85
C ARG A 162 -4.19 2.06 2.76
N ILE A 163 -5.02 1.11 2.29
CA ILE A 163 -6.09 1.40 1.31
C ILE A 163 -7.15 2.34 1.91
N GLN A 164 -7.57 2.10 3.15
CA GLN A 164 -8.54 2.96 3.83
C GLN A 164 -8.01 4.39 3.99
N GLU A 165 -6.73 4.56 4.33
CA GLU A 165 -6.09 5.87 4.39
C GLU A 165 -5.99 6.54 3.02
N MET A 166 -5.65 5.79 1.96
CA MET A 166 -5.71 6.32 0.59
C MET A 166 -7.11 6.83 0.27
N GLN A 167 -8.14 6.02 0.52
CA GLN A 167 -9.54 6.37 0.26
C GLN A 167 -9.98 7.61 1.04
N ARG A 168 -9.56 7.72 2.31
CA ARG A 168 -9.86 8.87 3.17
C ARG A 168 -9.28 10.18 2.61
N ILE A 169 -8.05 10.13 2.10
CA ILE A 169 -7.36 11.30 1.55
C ILE A 169 -7.93 11.65 0.18
N VAL A 170 -7.96 10.70 -0.78
CA VAL A 170 -8.43 11.00 -2.15
C VAL A 170 -9.91 11.33 -2.19
N GLY A 171 -10.74 10.69 -1.36
CA GLY A 171 -12.16 11.02 -1.26
C GLY A 171 -12.38 12.47 -0.82
N TYR A 172 -11.58 12.96 0.11
CA TYR A 172 -11.63 14.37 0.53
C TYR A 172 -11.10 15.33 -0.55
N LEU A 173 -10.03 14.96 -1.26
CA LEU A 173 -9.53 15.75 -2.40
C LEU A 173 -10.60 15.85 -3.51
N ASN A 174 -11.20 14.73 -3.90
CA ASN A 174 -12.22 14.68 -4.94
C ASN A 174 -13.49 15.42 -4.53
N TRP A 175 -13.91 15.31 -3.27
CA TRP A 175 -14.99 16.11 -2.73
C TRP A 175 -14.68 17.61 -2.77
N THR A 176 -13.47 18.01 -2.36
CA THR A 176 -13.04 19.41 -2.39
C THR A 176 -13.03 19.96 -3.81
N TRP A 177 -12.52 19.18 -4.77
CA TRP A 177 -12.55 19.54 -6.18
C TRP A 177 -13.97 19.71 -6.70
N SER A 178 -14.84 18.72 -6.47
CA SER A 178 -16.23 18.76 -6.94
C SER A 178 -17.04 19.94 -6.39
N THR A 179 -16.66 20.47 -5.22
CA THR A 179 -17.39 21.54 -4.54
C THR A 179 -16.76 22.92 -4.72
N SER A 180 -15.45 22.99 -4.98
CA SER A 180 -14.66 24.22 -4.88
C SER A 180 -13.68 24.44 -6.03
N ASN A 181 -13.87 23.73 -7.16
CA ASN A 181 -13.00 23.81 -8.35
C ASN A 181 -12.82 25.27 -8.81
N ARG A 182 -13.91 26.05 -8.93
CA ARG A 182 -13.83 27.41 -9.46
C ARG A 182 -13.01 28.33 -8.56
N SER A 183 -13.17 28.23 -7.24
CA SER A 183 -12.31 28.95 -6.29
C SER A 183 -10.85 28.55 -6.43
N LEU A 184 -10.55 27.26 -6.54
CA LEU A 184 -9.18 26.75 -6.66
C LEU A 184 -8.52 27.15 -8.00
N MET A 185 -9.26 27.14 -9.10
CA MET A 185 -8.75 27.58 -10.40
C MET A 185 -8.56 29.10 -10.46
N THR A 186 -9.43 29.85 -9.77
CA THR A 186 -9.23 31.30 -9.62
C THR A 186 -8.03 31.61 -8.74
N LEU A 187 -7.86 30.88 -7.63
CA LEU A 187 -6.67 30.97 -6.78
C LEU A 187 -5.41 30.72 -7.60
N ALA A 188 -5.38 29.65 -8.40
CA ALA A 188 -4.25 29.32 -9.25
C ALA A 188 -3.95 30.42 -10.28
N SER A 189 -4.98 30.91 -10.98
CA SER A 189 -4.84 32.01 -11.96
C SER A 189 -4.28 33.29 -11.32
N ARG A 190 -4.82 33.67 -10.15
CA ARG A 190 -4.36 34.84 -9.39
C ARG A 190 -2.97 34.62 -8.80
N GLY A 191 -2.65 33.40 -8.39
CA GLY A 191 -1.30 33.01 -7.95
C GLY A 191 -0.26 33.18 -9.04
N ILE A 192 -0.57 32.79 -10.28
CA ILE A 192 0.31 33.01 -11.45
C ILE A 192 0.54 34.51 -11.65
N GLU A 193 -0.55 35.28 -11.73
CA GLU A 193 -0.48 36.73 -11.97
C GLU A 193 0.30 37.47 -10.88
N PHE A 194 -0.02 37.22 -9.61
CA PHE A 194 0.65 37.89 -8.51
C PHE A 194 2.12 37.47 -8.37
N THR A 195 2.46 36.21 -8.65
CA THR A 195 3.87 35.77 -8.69
C THR A 195 4.63 36.49 -9.78
N ARG A 196 4.04 36.61 -10.98
CA ARG A 196 4.63 37.35 -12.10
C ARG A 196 4.85 38.83 -11.76
N GLN A 197 3.84 39.47 -11.17
CA GLN A 197 3.93 40.88 -10.75
C GLN A 197 5.02 41.09 -9.70
N LYS A 198 5.11 40.19 -8.71
CA LYS A 198 6.16 40.23 -7.68
C LYS A 198 7.56 40.10 -8.31
N GLN A 199 7.76 39.09 -9.15
CA GLN A 199 9.03 38.88 -9.85
C GLN A 199 9.37 40.06 -10.77
N LEU A 200 8.39 40.62 -11.49
CA LEU A 200 8.58 41.79 -12.33
C LEU A 200 9.09 42.97 -11.51
N LYS A 201 8.47 43.24 -10.35
CA LYS A 201 8.90 44.30 -9.44
C LYS A 201 10.32 44.07 -8.94
N GLU A 202 10.62 42.89 -8.40
CA GLU A 202 11.96 42.54 -7.88
C GLU A 202 13.04 42.65 -8.97
N GLN A 203 12.78 42.14 -10.18
CA GLN A 203 13.73 42.22 -11.29
C GLN A 203 13.92 43.64 -11.79
N THR A 204 12.85 44.45 -11.82
CA THR A 204 12.93 45.86 -12.22
C THR A 204 13.77 46.65 -11.23
N GLU A 205 13.51 46.50 -9.93
CA GLU A 205 14.28 47.16 -8.87
C GLU A 205 15.77 46.78 -8.90
N MET A 206 16.08 45.48 -9.05
CA MET A 206 17.46 45.02 -9.20
C MET A 206 18.13 45.58 -10.46
N PHE A 207 17.42 45.62 -11.59
CA PHE A 207 17.97 46.13 -12.84
C PHE A 207 18.22 47.64 -12.77
N GLU A 208 17.30 48.40 -12.19
CA GLU A 208 17.45 49.84 -11.95
C GLU A 208 18.66 50.13 -11.05
N GLU A 209 18.84 49.36 -9.97
CA GLU A 209 20.01 49.48 -9.09
C GLU A 209 21.33 49.16 -9.82
N GLN A 210 21.35 48.11 -10.66
CA GLN A 210 22.51 47.77 -11.48
C GLN A 210 22.86 48.88 -12.47
N VAL A 211 21.85 49.49 -13.11
CA VAL A 211 22.05 50.59 -14.07
C VAL A 211 22.54 51.86 -13.35
N LEU A 212 22.02 52.17 -12.17
CA LEU A 212 22.44 53.33 -11.36
C LEU A 212 23.89 53.21 -10.88
N ASN A 213 24.34 51.99 -10.57
CA ASN A 213 25.69 51.74 -10.06
C ASN A 213 26.77 51.68 -11.16
N MET A 214 26.41 51.78 -12.45
CA MET A 214 27.38 51.84 -13.54
C MET A 214 27.89 53.27 -13.78
N GLN A 215 29.23 53.44 -13.79
CA GLN A 215 29.90 54.74 -13.93
C GLN A 215 29.69 55.45 -15.29
N GLN A 216 29.21 54.74 -16.31
CA GLN A 216 28.82 55.31 -17.61
C GLN A 216 27.35 55.01 -17.87
N GLN A 217 26.57 56.02 -18.26
CA GLN A 217 25.18 55.83 -18.68
C GLN A 217 25.13 54.86 -19.86
N MET A 218 24.72 53.63 -19.58
CA MET A 218 24.56 52.59 -20.59
C MET A 218 23.51 53.04 -21.63
N PRO A 219 23.77 52.89 -22.94
CA PRO A 219 22.78 53.19 -23.97
C PRO A 219 21.47 52.43 -23.75
N LYS A 220 20.32 53.09 -23.99
CA LYS A 220 18.98 52.48 -23.78
C LYS A 220 18.76 51.19 -24.56
N SER A 221 19.34 51.08 -25.76
CA SER A 221 19.26 49.86 -26.58
C SER A 221 19.96 48.66 -25.93
N GLU A 222 21.05 48.91 -25.22
CA GLU A 222 21.80 47.86 -24.51
C GLU A 222 21.09 47.47 -23.21
N GLN A 223 20.47 48.44 -22.51
CA GLN A 223 19.61 48.17 -21.36
C GLN A 223 18.43 47.25 -21.75
N GLU A 224 17.75 47.54 -22.86
CA GLU A 224 16.63 46.73 -23.34
C GLU A 224 17.06 45.30 -23.73
N ARG A 225 18.27 45.17 -24.31
CA ARG A 225 18.86 43.86 -24.64
C ARG A 225 19.12 43.04 -23.38
N ILE A 226 19.74 43.64 -22.37
CA ILE A 226 20.04 42.97 -21.08
C ILE A 226 18.74 42.59 -20.38
N TRP A 227 17.76 43.49 -20.33
CA TRP A 227 16.44 43.20 -19.75
C TRP A 227 15.80 41.98 -20.39
N LYS A 228 15.67 41.96 -21.73
CA LYS A 228 15.06 40.85 -22.47
C LYS A 228 15.83 39.54 -22.33
N GLN A 229 17.16 39.60 -22.26
CA GLN A 229 17.99 38.39 -22.22
C GLN A 229 18.13 37.80 -20.81
N PHE A 230 18.19 38.64 -19.78
CA PHE A 230 18.55 38.20 -18.43
C PHE A 230 17.46 38.39 -17.39
N HIS A 231 16.57 39.38 -17.51
CA HIS A 231 15.55 39.65 -16.49
C HIS A 231 14.17 39.10 -16.87
N LEU A 232 13.73 39.35 -18.11
CA LEU A 232 12.43 38.88 -18.60
C LEU A 232 12.23 37.35 -18.46
N PRO A 233 13.23 36.49 -18.74
CA PRO A 233 13.06 35.04 -18.53
C PRO A 233 12.81 34.65 -17.07
N HIS A 234 13.29 35.43 -16.09
CA HIS A 234 13.03 35.17 -14.68
C HIS A 234 11.61 35.59 -14.28
N VAL A 235 11.07 36.65 -14.89
CA VAL A 235 9.69 37.10 -14.70
C VAL A 235 8.69 36.12 -15.32
N ASP A 236 9.05 35.51 -16.45
CA ASP A 236 8.18 34.55 -17.14
C ASP A 236 8.28 33.13 -16.56
N ARG A 237 9.27 32.86 -15.69
CA ARG A 237 9.44 31.57 -15.01
C ARG A 237 8.53 31.47 -13.78
N VAL A 238 7.23 31.48 -14.03
CA VAL A 238 6.19 31.26 -13.02
C VAL A 238 5.66 29.83 -13.15
N SER A 239 5.45 29.17 -12.01
CA SER A 239 4.80 27.86 -11.97
C SER A 239 3.38 27.96 -12.50
N ASP A 240 3.01 27.09 -13.45
CA ASP A 240 1.62 26.98 -13.90
C ASP A 240 0.77 26.27 -12.84
N PHE A 241 0.29 27.03 -11.85
CA PHE A 241 -0.52 26.49 -10.78
C PHE A 241 -1.84 25.89 -11.29
N GLN A 242 -2.37 26.34 -12.44
CA GLN A 242 -3.63 25.81 -12.97
C GLN A 242 -3.43 24.39 -13.48
N GLU A 243 -2.43 24.18 -14.34
CA GLU A 243 -2.09 22.85 -14.84
C GLU A 243 -1.69 21.91 -13.69
N VAL A 244 -0.88 22.40 -12.76
CA VAL A 244 -0.43 21.62 -11.59
C VAL A 244 -1.62 21.16 -10.75
N PHE A 245 -2.52 22.06 -10.34
CA PHE A 245 -3.66 21.69 -9.50
C PHE A 245 -4.62 20.76 -10.24
N ALA A 246 -4.95 21.06 -11.49
CA ALA A 246 -5.80 20.19 -12.31
C ALA A 246 -5.21 18.78 -12.42
N SER A 247 -3.89 18.68 -12.69
CA SER A 247 -3.21 17.38 -12.78
C SER A 247 -3.27 16.58 -11.48
N TYR A 248 -3.16 17.23 -10.32
CA TYR A 248 -3.23 16.56 -9.02
C TYR A 248 -4.63 16.07 -8.66
N PHE A 249 -5.67 16.86 -8.95
CA PHE A 249 -7.04 16.42 -8.73
C PHE A 249 -7.47 15.32 -9.71
N GLU A 250 -7.03 15.39 -10.97
CA GLU A 250 -7.22 14.29 -11.92
C GLU A 250 -6.55 13.01 -11.42
N LYS A 251 -5.34 13.13 -10.85
CA LYS A 251 -4.65 12.00 -10.21
C LYS A 251 -5.45 11.41 -9.05
N ALA A 252 -6.04 12.25 -8.20
CA ALA A 252 -6.88 11.81 -7.10
C ALA A 252 -8.14 11.07 -7.60
N HIS A 253 -8.73 11.50 -8.71
CA HIS A 253 -9.83 10.79 -9.36
C HIS A 253 -9.41 9.43 -9.94
N VAL A 254 -8.25 9.36 -10.61
CA VAL A 254 -7.71 8.10 -11.14
C VAL A 254 -7.42 7.13 -9.99
N VAL A 255 -6.83 7.59 -8.89
CA VAL A 255 -6.57 6.73 -7.73
C VAL A 255 -7.88 6.18 -7.14
N GLU A 256 -8.90 7.03 -7.00
CA GLU A 256 -10.20 6.59 -6.46
C GLU A 256 -10.89 5.56 -7.36
N ARG A 257 -10.86 5.76 -8.68
CA ARG A 257 -11.59 4.93 -9.65
C ARG A 257 -10.89 3.64 -10.05
N GLU A 258 -9.56 3.68 -10.17
CA GLU A 258 -8.79 2.58 -10.75
C GLU A 258 -7.92 1.89 -9.71
N VAL A 259 -7.14 2.67 -8.94
CA VAL A 259 -6.12 2.12 -8.03
C VAL A 259 -6.76 1.47 -6.79
N ILE A 260 -7.65 2.17 -6.10
CA ILE A 260 -8.25 1.67 -4.86
C ILE A 260 -9.04 0.36 -5.09
N PRO A 261 -9.92 0.25 -6.09
CA PRO A 261 -10.64 -1.00 -6.34
C PRO A 261 -9.72 -2.15 -6.73
N LEU A 262 -8.71 -1.90 -7.56
CA LEU A 262 -7.73 -2.91 -7.98
C LEU A 262 -6.95 -3.45 -6.78
N LEU A 263 -6.40 -2.56 -5.95
CA LEU A 263 -5.64 -2.96 -4.76
C LEU A 263 -6.53 -3.68 -3.73
N SER A 264 -7.76 -3.20 -3.53
CA SER A 264 -8.72 -3.81 -2.61
C SER A 264 -9.09 -5.24 -3.03
N SER A 265 -9.35 -5.46 -4.32
CA SER A 265 -9.65 -6.79 -4.85
C SER A 265 -8.46 -7.74 -4.76
N SER A 266 -7.26 -7.29 -5.15
CA SER A 266 -6.05 -8.11 -5.13
C SER A 266 -5.62 -8.46 -3.70
N ILE A 267 -5.65 -7.49 -2.77
CA ILE A 267 -5.28 -7.76 -1.38
C ILE A 267 -6.28 -8.67 -0.67
N SER A 268 -7.57 -8.47 -0.94
CA SER A 268 -8.64 -9.32 -0.40
C SER A 268 -8.44 -10.76 -0.89
N SER A 269 -8.23 -10.96 -2.19
CA SER A 269 -7.99 -12.27 -2.79
C SER A 269 -6.75 -12.95 -2.19
N PHE A 270 -5.64 -12.22 -2.07
CA PHE A 270 -4.41 -12.75 -1.47
C PHE A 270 -4.62 -13.15 0.01
N ASN A 271 -5.23 -12.27 0.81
CA ASN A 271 -5.49 -12.54 2.22
C ASN A 271 -6.44 -13.74 2.37
N THR A 272 -7.53 -13.80 1.60
CA THR A 272 -8.48 -14.92 1.63
C THR A 272 -7.78 -16.24 1.30
N TYR A 273 -6.99 -16.32 0.23
CA TYR A 273 -6.31 -17.59 -0.09
C TYR A 273 -5.24 -17.95 0.93
N ASN A 274 -4.45 -16.97 1.40
CA ASN A 274 -3.42 -17.20 2.39
C ASN A 274 -4.00 -17.67 3.74
N GLU A 275 -5.12 -17.08 4.17
CA GLU A 275 -5.83 -17.47 5.41
C GLU A 275 -6.64 -18.75 5.28
N THR A 276 -7.27 -18.99 4.12
CA THR A 276 -8.11 -20.17 3.87
C THR A 276 -7.24 -21.42 3.77
N PHE A 277 -6.15 -21.34 3.01
CA PHE A 277 -5.31 -22.52 2.77
C PHE A 277 -4.28 -22.75 3.87
N ARG A 278 -3.78 -21.69 4.54
CA ARG A 278 -2.70 -21.74 5.54
C ARG A 278 -1.60 -22.74 5.16
N VAL A 279 -1.20 -22.73 3.89
CA VAL A 279 -0.44 -23.84 3.26
C VAL A 279 0.76 -24.26 4.10
N LYS A 280 1.51 -23.31 4.66
CA LYS A 280 2.67 -23.59 5.53
C LYS A 280 2.30 -24.33 6.82
N GLU A 281 1.27 -23.87 7.55
CA GLU A 281 0.84 -24.46 8.82
C GLU A 281 0.23 -25.85 8.60
N THR A 282 -0.64 -25.97 7.60
CA THR A 282 -1.29 -27.25 7.25
C THR A 282 -0.28 -28.28 6.75
N THR A 283 0.68 -27.86 5.92
CA THR A 283 1.75 -28.75 5.42
C THR A 283 2.63 -29.28 6.53
N LEU A 284 3.07 -28.43 7.47
CA LEU A 284 3.85 -28.88 8.62
C LEU A 284 3.08 -29.91 9.46
N LYS A 285 1.80 -29.65 9.77
CA LYS A 285 0.96 -30.58 10.55
C LYS A 285 0.82 -31.95 9.86
N VAL A 286 0.62 -31.97 8.54
CA VAL A 286 0.48 -33.22 7.79
C VAL A 286 1.80 -33.99 7.71
N ILE A 287 2.93 -33.31 7.48
CA ILE A 287 4.25 -33.94 7.51
C ILE A 287 4.54 -34.56 8.88
N THR A 288 4.25 -33.85 9.97
CA THR A 288 4.42 -34.39 11.33
C THR A 288 3.55 -35.63 11.56
N LEU A 289 2.31 -35.64 11.08
CA LEU A 289 1.42 -36.79 11.18
C LEU A 289 1.92 -38.00 10.37
N ILE A 290 2.44 -37.77 9.16
CA ILE A 290 3.04 -38.83 8.33
C ILE A 290 4.26 -39.41 9.03
N MET A 291 5.16 -38.58 9.55
CA MET A 291 6.35 -39.02 10.27
C MET A 291 6.00 -39.81 11.53
N PHE A 292 4.99 -39.38 12.30
CA PHE A 292 4.50 -40.12 13.45
C PHE A 292 4.03 -41.53 13.08
N ASN A 293 3.19 -41.66 12.05
CA ASN A 293 2.68 -42.95 11.61
C ASN A 293 3.78 -43.83 10.99
N MET A 294 4.77 -43.24 10.32
CA MET A 294 5.92 -43.99 9.81
C MET A 294 6.78 -44.57 10.96
N VAL A 295 7.05 -43.81 12.01
CA VAL A 295 7.83 -44.29 13.15
C VAL A 295 7.06 -45.34 13.96
N PHE A 296 5.82 -45.04 14.38
CA PHE A 296 5.09 -45.90 15.31
C PHE A 296 4.27 -47.00 14.64
N GLY A 297 3.78 -46.79 13.41
CA GLY A 297 2.96 -47.76 12.68
C GLY A 297 3.74 -48.67 11.74
N VAL A 298 4.96 -48.28 11.34
CA VAL A 298 5.77 -49.05 10.38
C VAL A 298 7.10 -49.50 11.00
N LEU A 299 7.94 -48.56 11.43
CA LEU A 299 9.29 -48.89 11.93
C LEU A 299 9.24 -49.65 13.26
N LEU A 300 8.43 -49.20 14.22
CA LEU A 300 8.32 -49.83 15.54
C LEU A 300 7.86 -51.31 15.42
N PRO A 301 6.76 -51.65 14.72
CA PRO A 301 6.37 -53.05 14.54
C PRO A 301 7.44 -53.90 13.85
N LEU A 302 8.08 -53.38 12.78
CA LEU A 302 9.13 -54.12 12.05
C LEU A 302 10.37 -54.39 12.91
N VAL A 303 10.84 -53.39 13.67
CA VAL A 303 11.98 -53.54 14.57
C VAL A 303 11.64 -54.51 15.70
N THR A 304 10.45 -54.39 16.29
CA THR A 304 9.99 -55.30 17.34
C THR A 304 9.90 -56.74 16.84
N LEU A 305 9.32 -56.97 15.65
CA LEU A 305 9.29 -58.29 15.02
C LEU A 305 10.70 -58.84 14.79
N ASN A 306 11.59 -58.06 14.19
CA ASN A 306 12.96 -58.52 13.88
C ASN A 306 13.77 -58.86 15.13
N LEU A 307 13.63 -58.09 16.22
CA LEU A 307 14.27 -58.40 17.50
C LEU A 307 13.74 -59.68 18.16
N LEU A 308 12.48 -60.04 17.88
CA LEU A 308 11.79 -61.17 18.50
C LEU A 308 11.83 -62.45 17.66
N VAL A 309 12.21 -62.38 16.38
CA VAL A 309 12.30 -63.53 15.43
C VAL A 309 13.31 -64.61 15.88
N GLY A 310 14.24 -64.29 16.78
CA GLY A 310 15.24 -65.25 17.31
C GLY A 310 14.99 -65.78 18.71
N VAL A 311 13.93 -65.33 19.39
CA VAL A 311 13.62 -65.70 20.78
C VAL A 311 12.31 -66.49 20.79
N ASN A 312 12.26 -67.67 21.44
CA ASN A 312 11.03 -68.43 21.64
C ASN A 312 10.12 -67.70 22.64
N VAL A 313 9.55 -66.57 22.21
CA VAL A 313 8.65 -65.75 23.00
C VAL A 313 7.24 -66.31 22.91
N ASP A 314 6.64 -66.53 24.08
CA ASP A 314 5.24 -66.89 24.18
C ASP A 314 4.37 -65.63 24.03
N TRP A 315 3.93 -65.38 22.80
CA TRP A 315 3.09 -64.25 22.42
C TRP A 315 1.71 -64.24 23.13
N SER A 316 1.35 -65.34 23.79
CA SER A 316 0.14 -65.41 24.63
C SER A 316 0.29 -64.68 25.97
N ASN A 317 1.50 -64.24 26.33
CA ASN A 317 1.75 -63.48 27.55
C ASN A 317 1.02 -62.12 27.50
N LEU A 318 0.29 -61.83 28.57
CA LEU A 318 -0.56 -60.65 28.74
C LEU A 318 0.20 -59.34 28.44
N TRP A 319 1.49 -59.25 28.77
CA TRP A 319 2.31 -58.07 28.50
C TRP A 319 2.58 -57.83 27.01
N PHE A 320 2.86 -58.89 26.25
CA PHE A 320 3.11 -58.78 24.81
C PHE A 320 1.81 -58.53 24.05
N SER A 321 0.74 -59.25 24.41
CA SER A 321 -0.60 -59.00 23.87
C SER A 321 -1.07 -57.56 24.14
N ALA A 322 -0.91 -57.05 25.36
CA ALA A 322 -1.25 -55.66 25.70
C ALA A 322 -0.41 -54.65 24.92
N PHE A 323 0.88 -54.93 24.67
CA PHE A 323 1.74 -54.07 23.84
C PHE A 323 1.25 -54.00 22.39
N GLU A 324 0.87 -55.13 21.78
CA GLU A 324 0.35 -55.15 20.41
C GLU A 324 -0.92 -54.31 20.26
N TYR A 325 -1.87 -54.49 21.18
CA TYR A 325 -3.10 -53.69 21.19
C TYR A 325 -2.83 -52.21 21.50
N PHE A 326 -1.83 -51.89 22.31
CA PHE A 326 -1.41 -50.51 22.56
C PHE A 326 -0.83 -49.85 21.30
N VAL A 327 0.07 -50.54 20.59
CA VAL A 327 0.64 -50.04 19.33
C VAL A 327 -0.45 -49.86 18.28
N LEU A 328 -1.34 -50.84 18.12
CA LEU A 328 -2.50 -50.76 17.23
C LEU A 328 -3.40 -49.57 17.57
N PHE A 329 -3.77 -49.40 18.85
CA PHE A 329 -4.64 -48.31 19.28
C PHE A 329 -3.98 -46.94 19.08
N SER A 330 -2.71 -46.79 19.48
CA SER A 330 -1.94 -45.55 19.38
C SER A 330 -1.77 -45.09 17.92
N THR A 331 -1.66 -46.02 16.99
CA THR A 331 -1.43 -45.74 15.57
C THR A 331 -2.73 -45.62 14.77
N ILE A 332 -3.82 -46.26 15.19
CA ILE A 332 -5.15 -46.11 14.56
C ILE A 332 -5.88 -44.84 15.05
N PHE A 333 -5.71 -44.46 16.31
CA PHE A 333 -6.39 -43.31 16.91
C PHE A 333 -6.25 -41.99 16.12
N PRO A 334 -5.05 -41.64 15.58
CA PRO A 334 -4.89 -40.46 14.74
C PRO A 334 -5.78 -40.45 13.49
N TYR A 335 -6.03 -41.61 12.87
CA TYR A 335 -6.92 -41.70 11.70
C TYR A 335 -8.39 -41.51 12.10
N LEU A 336 -8.83 -42.13 13.20
CA LEU A 336 -10.19 -41.93 13.71
C LEU A 336 -10.43 -40.46 14.08
N TRP A 337 -9.44 -39.82 14.69
CA TRP A 337 -9.48 -38.40 14.99
C TRP A 337 -9.53 -37.54 13.73
N ALA A 338 -8.70 -37.83 12.73
CA ALA A 338 -8.70 -37.12 11.44
C ALA A 338 -10.03 -37.28 10.69
N CYS A 339 -10.60 -38.48 10.63
CA CYS A 339 -11.91 -38.75 10.04
C CYS A 339 -13.02 -37.97 10.76
N ASN A 340 -13.02 -37.95 12.09
CA ASN A 340 -13.98 -37.17 12.87
C ASN A 340 -13.80 -35.65 12.65
N PHE A 341 -12.56 -35.18 12.57
CA PHE A 341 -12.25 -33.77 12.27
C PHE A 341 -12.74 -33.37 10.87
N LEU A 342 -12.46 -34.18 9.85
CA LEU A 342 -12.93 -33.96 8.48
C LEU A 342 -14.45 -34.01 8.41
N PHE A 343 -15.09 -34.99 9.04
CA PHE A 343 -16.55 -35.09 9.12
C PHE A 343 -17.18 -33.83 9.74
N LYS A 344 -16.62 -33.33 10.85
CA LYS A 344 -17.07 -32.08 11.48
C LYS A 344 -16.84 -30.85 10.60
N LYS A 345 -15.75 -30.80 9.83
CA LYS A 345 -15.49 -29.71 8.87
C LYS A 345 -16.46 -29.74 7.69
N VAL A 346 -16.68 -30.92 7.09
CA VAL A 346 -17.62 -31.11 5.98
C VAL A 346 -19.05 -30.80 6.42
N LYS A 347 -19.46 -31.23 7.61
CA LYS A 347 -20.79 -30.89 8.17
C LYS A 347 -20.98 -29.38 8.38
N LYS A 348 -19.90 -28.61 8.60
CA LYS A 348 -19.95 -27.15 8.72
C LYS A 348 -19.87 -26.41 7.39
N LEU A 349 -19.43 -27.08 6.33
CA LEU A 349 -19.50 -26.55 4.98
C LEU A 349 -20.94 -26.74 4.50
N ASN A 350 -21.80 -25.76 4.80
CA ASN A 350 -23.09 -25.66 4.13
C ASN A 350 -22.81 -25.45 2.64
N PHE A 351 -22.94 -26.51 1.85
CA PHE A 351 -23.22 -26.40 0.43
C PHE A 351 -24.72 -26.10 0.29
N ALA A 352 -25.09 -24.87 0.66
CA ALA A 352 -26.40 -24.29 0.44
C ALA A 352 -26.22 -23.01 -0.37
#